data_AF-A0A1F4V617-F1
#
_entry.id   AF-A0A1F4V617-F1
#
_cell.length_a   1.000
_cell.length_b   1.000
_cell.length_c   1.000
_cell.angle_alpha   90.00
_cell.angle_beta   90.00
_cell.angle_gamma   90.00
#
_symmetry.space_group_name_H-M   'P 1'
#
loop_
_entity.id
_entity.type
_entity.pdbx_description
1 polymer ?
#
loop_
_entity_poly.entity_id
_entity_poly.type
_entity_poly.pdbx_seq_one_letter_code
_entity_poly.pdbx_strand_id
1 'polypeptide(L)'
;MNKNIYNSINLGVVGYGHFGSRFLKWLKHINDINVLYVVEPEYNKVSNLSNTLLYRSIEEIDLNLLGKTDVILDCSTKGIGEINVIKYKELGIPAVIQSGEKLYAAELYYPSLREPESKYLRIPCCSAISTLRIIEALANAGMQNPMEIYGYHNKTTSDKQMISIDYISGREVEILTGVKSKMNRIYLPGHPANNEYIYAGNLSLTMSENINHNKVVAGLTTHSELQLLDYSVNISDHYGNPNTLIIKESIEVTDNIIRLGFLAMPPYMDYPSNISAIRYLAEKQKVSADKHQRYHQKVI
;
A
#
# COMPACT_ATOMS: atom_id res chain seq x y z
N MET A 1 -21.78 0.90 -27.96
CA MET A 1 -20.69 1.57 -27.24
C MET A 1 -19.86 0.50 -26.53
N ASN A 2 -18.57 0.50 -26.80
CA ASN A 2 -17.63 -0.59 -26.56
C ASN A 2 -17.58 -1.05 -25.10
N LYS A 3 -17.89 -2.33 -24.86
CA LYS A 3 -17.45 -3.04 -23.66
C LYS A 3 -15.92 -3.01 -23.69
N ASN A 4 -15.32 -2.27 -22.77
CA ASN A 4 -13.87 -2.20 -22.61
C ASN A 4 -13.30 -3.62 -22.43
N ILE A 5 -12.60 -4.09 -23.46
CA ILE A 5 -11.68 -5.23 -23.40
C ILE A 5 -10.42 -4.71 -22.68
N TYR A 6 -10.53 -4.40 -21.39
CA TYR A 6 -9.33 -4.39 -20.56
C TYR A 6 -9.05 -5.87 -20.27
N ASN A 7 -7.99 -6.41 -20.88
CA ASN A 7 -7.49 -7.75 -20.58
C ASN A 7 -7.35 -7.88 -19.07
N SER A 8 -8.19 -8.71 -18.45
CA SER A 8 -8.18 -8.99 -17.01
C SER A 8 -6.77 -9.33 -16.54
N ILE A 9 -6.31 -8.71 -15.46
CA ILE A 9 -5.00 -8.97 -14.87
C ILE A 9 -5.09 -10.30 -14.11
N ASN A 10 -4.24 -11.26 -14.47
CA ASN A 10 -4.15 -12.54 -13.80
C ASN A 10 -3.22 -12.45 -12.59
N LEU A 11 -3.81 -12.57 -11.40
CA LEU A 11 -3.13 -12.42 -10.11
C LEU A 11 -2.93 -13.77 -9.44
N GLY A 12 -1.68 -14.07 -9.07
CA GLY A 12 -1.36 -15.10 -8.07
C GLY A 12 -1.26 -14.46 -6.69
N VAL A 13 -1.81 -15.08 -5.65
CA VAL A 13 -1.69 -14.57 -4.27
C VAL A 13 -0.94 -15.56 -3.40
N VAL A 14 0.07 -15.09 -2.68
CA VAL A 14 0.86 -15.92 -1.75
C VAL A 14 0.63 -15.43 -0.32
N GLY A 15 0.09 -16.29 0.53
CA GLY A 15 -0.31 -15.97 1.90
C GLY A 15 -1.78 -15.56 2.01
N TYR A 16 -2.54 -16.33 2.80
CA TYR A 16 -3.95 -16.08 3.11
C TYR A 16 -4.15 -15.73 4.60
N GLY A 17 -3.20 -14.97 5.15
CA GLY A 17 -3.27 -14.44 6.50
C GLY A 17 -4.27 -13.27 6.65
N HIS A 18 -4.06 -12.47 7.68
CA HIS A 18 -4.94 -11.34 8.02
C HIS A 18 -5.10 -10.32 6.87
N PHE A 19 -3.99 -9.93 6.23
CA PHE A 19 -4.04 -9.04 5.07
C PHE A 19 -4.66 -9.73 3.85
N GLY A 20 -4.07 -10.85 3.40
CA GLY A 20 -4.44 -11.51 2.14
C GLY A 20 -5.92 -11.91 2.08
N SER A 21 -6.46 -12.47 3.16
CA SER A 21 -7.88 -12.86 3.22
C SER A 21 -8.84 -11.67 3.15
N ARG A 22 -8.51 -10.54 3.79
CA ARG A 22 -9.34 -9.33 3.76
C ARG A 22 -9.21 -8.59 2.42
N PHE A 23 -7.99 -8.51 1.87
CA PHE A 23 -7.74 -7.95 0.55
C PHE A 23 -8.52 -8.71 -0.53
N LEU A 24 -8.49 -10.05 -0.51
CA LEU A 24 -9.25 -10.88 -1.46
C LEU A 24 -10.76 -10.72 -1.34
N LYS A 25 -11.30 -10.47 -0.15
CA LYS A 25 -12.72 -10.11 0.03
C LYS A 25 -13.04 -8.77 -0.62
N TRP A 26 -12.20 -7.77 -0.40
CA TRP A 26 -12.35 -6.43 -0.97
C TRP A 26 -12.20 -6.43 -2.50
N LEU A 27 -11.26 -7.24 -3.02
CA LEU A 27 -11.01 -7.42 -4.45
C LEU A 27 -12.22 -7.92 -5.24
N LYS A 28 -13.21 -8.57 -4.60
CA LYS A 28 -14.46 -9.00 -5.25
C LYS A 28 -15.26 -7.86 -5.88
N HIS A 29 -15.00 -6.61 -5.47
CA HIS A 29 -15.63 -5.42 -6.05
C HIS A 29 -14.83 -4.82 -7.22
N ILE A 30 -13.72 -5.44 -7.60
CA ILE A 30 -12.78 -4.98 -8.63
C ILE A 30 -12.81 -5.98 -9.78
N ASN A 31 -13.32 -5.54 -10.94
CA ASN A 31 -13.66 -6.44 -12.04
C ASN A 31 -12.50 -6.68 -13.03
N ASP A 32 -11.43 -5.90 -12.96
CA ASP A 32 -10.29 -5.98 -13.89
C ASP A 32 -9.16 -6.89 -13.40
N ILE A 33 -9.30 -7.52 -12.22
CA ILE A 33 -8.30 -8.42 -11.64
C ILE A 33 -8.95 -9.79 -11.39
N ASN A 34 -8.33 -10.82 -11.95
CA ASN A 34 -8.74 -12.22 -11.85
C ASN A 34 -7.74 -13.00 -10.99
N VAL A 35 -8.18 -13.55 -9.87
CA VAL A 35 -7.32 -14.36 -8.98
C VAL A 35 -7.25 -15.78 -9.50
N LEU A 36 -6.09 -16.19 -9.99
CA LEU A 36 -5.88 -17.54 -10.53
C LEU A 36 -5.73 -18.59 -9.42
N TYR A 37 -4.96 -18.26 -8.40
CA TYR A 37 -4.64 -19.18 -7.32
C TYR A 37 -4.25 -18.47 -6.03
N VAL A 38 -4.34 -19.20 -4.93
CA VAL A 38 -3.83 -18.81 -3.62
C VAL A 38 -2.84 -19.87 -3.13
N VAL A 39 -1.68 -19.43 -2.66
CA VAL A 39 -0.71 -20.26 -1.95
C VAL A 39 -0.84 -20.04 -0.46
N GLU A 40 -1.26 -21.05 0.28
CA GLU A 40 -1.36 -21.02 1.74
C GLU A 40 -1.03 -22.41 2.31
N PRO A 41 0.08 -22.55 3.07
CA PRO A 41 0.46 -23.82 3.68
C PRO A 41 -0.62 -24.38 4.64
N GLU A 42 -1.37 -23.50 5.32
CA GLU A 42 -2.38 -23.88 6.32
C GLU A 42 -3.79 -23.96 5.71
N TYR A 43 -4.20 -25.15 5.26
CA TYR A 43 -5.47 -25.38 4.54
C TYR A 43 -6.74 -24.90 5.28
N ASN A 44 -6.74 -24.97 6.61
CA ASN A 44 -7.84 -24.49 7.45
C ASN A 44 -8.13 -22.99 7.24
N LYS A 45 -7.13 -22.17 6.91
CA LYS A 45 -7.31 -20.74 6.66
C LYS A 45 -8.09 -20.44 5.37
N VAL A 46 -7.98 -21.31 4.36
CA VAL A 46 -8.55 -21.12 3.02
C VAL A 46 -9.84 -21.89 2.76
N SER A 47 -10.38 -22.57 3.77
CA SER A 47 -11.59 -23.41 3.69
C SER A 47 -12.83 -22.75 3.06
N ASN A 48 -12.90 -21.41 3.06
CA ASN A 48 -14.02 -20.64 2.51
C ASN A 48 -13.80 -20.08 1.09
N LEU A 49 -12.63 -20.31 0.47
CA LEU A 49 -12.36 -19.91 -0.91
C LEU A 49 -12.99 -20.94 -1.87
N SER A 50 -14.20 -20.65 -2.32
CA SER A 50 -14.81 -21.41 -3.43
C SER A 50 -14.28 -20.89 -4.77
N ASN A 51 -14.04 -21.81 -5.71
CA ASN A 51 -13.63 -21.52 -7.10
C ASN A 51 -12.25 -20.86 -7.30
N THR A 52 -11.33 -20.97 -6.34
CA THR A 52 -9.92 -20.57 -6.50
C THR A 52 -9.02 -21.77 -6.30
N LEU A 53 -8.01 -21.95 -7.16
CA LEU A 53 -7.03 -23.03 -7.01
C LEU A 53 -6.16 -22.77 -5.77
N LEU A 54 -5.93 -23.81 -4.98
CA LEU A 54 -5.20 -23.74 -3.71
C LEU A 54 -3.95 -24.60 -3.77
N TYR A 55 -2.82 -24.01 -3.39
CA TYR A 55 -1.52 -24.66 -3.33
C TYR A 55 -0.87 -24.45 -1.96
N ARG A 56 0.01 -25.36 -1.55
CA ARG A 56 0.75 -25.22 -0.28
C ARG A 56 2.06 -24.46 -0.46
N SER A 57 2.63 -24.53 -1.66
CA SER A 57 3.85 -23.80 -2.01
C SER A 57 3.84 -23.36 -3.48
N ILE A 58 4.75 -22.45 -3.83
CA ILE A 58 4.87 -21.94 -5.20
C ILE A 58 5.31 -23.05 -6.17
N GLU A 59 6.09 -24.00 -5.67
CA GLU A 59 6.63 -25.15 -6.43
C GLU A 59 5.55 -26.15 -6.84
N GLU A 60 4.41 -26.18 -6.16
CA GLU A 60 3.28 -27.04 -6.52
C GLU A 60 2.45 -26.50 -7.69
N ILE A 61 2.70 -25.26 -8.11
CA ILE A 61 1.92 -24.60 -9.16
C ILE A 61 2.41 -25.08 -10.54
N ASP A 62 1.47 -25.53 -11.37
CA ASP A 62 1.77 -25.93 -12.74
C ASP A 62 2.39 -24.79 -13.56
N LEU A 63 3.41 -25.09 -14.36
CA LEU A 63 4.14 -24.10 -15.15
C LEU A 63 3.24 -23.34 -16.15
N ASN A 64 2.19 -23.97 -16.70
CA ASN A 64 1.27 -23.27 -17.60
C ASN A 64 0.42 -22.26 -16.84
N LEU A 65 0.12 -22.51 -15.57
CA LEU A 65 -0.59 -21.57 -14.72
C LEU A 65 0.32 -20.41 -14.31
N LEU A 66 1.57 -20.71 -13.92
CA LEU A 66 2.59 -19.67 -13.66
C LEU A 66 2.85 -18.79 -14.89
N GLY A 67 2.90 -19.37 -16.09
CA GLY A 67 3.08 -18.62 -17.34
C GLY A 67 1.90 -17.72 -17.72
N LYS A 68 0.74 -17.88 -17.08
CA LYS A 68 -0.43 -17.00 -17.22
C LYS A 68 -0.51 -15.92 -16.13
N THR A 69 0.31 -16.02 -15.09
CA THR A 69 0.33 -15.06 -13.99
C THR A 69 1.02 -13.78 -14.42
N ASP A 70 0.27 -12.68 -14.44
CA ASP A 70 0.82 -11.36 -14.77
C ASP A 70 1.65 -10.80 -13.61
N VAL A 71 1.15 -10.96 -12.39
CA VAL A 71 1.73 -10.42 -11.15
C VAL A 71 1.44 -11.37 -9.98
N ILE A 72 2.37 -11.45 -9.03
CA ILE A 72 2.15 -12.08 -7.73
C ILE A 72 1.94 -11.00 -6.66
N LEU A 73 0.91 -11.16 -5.84
CA LEU A 73 0.76 -10.42 -4.59
C LEU A 73 1.23 -11.29 -3.42
N ASP A 74 2.38 -10.94 -2.83
CA ASP A 74 2.92 -11.61 -1.66
C ASP A 74 2.41 -10.94 -0.39
N CYS A 75 1.59 -11.68 0.35
CA CYS A 75 0.95 -11.39 1.63
C CYS A 75 1.44 -12.34 2.74
N SER A 76 2.59 -12.98 2.56
CA SER A 76 3.16 -13.90 3.53
C SER A 76 3.54 -13.21 4.83
N THR A 77 3.85 -14.01 5.85
CA THR A 77 4.30 -13.50 7.14
C THR A 77 5.63 -12.76 6.99
N LYS A 78 5.85 -11.77 7.86
CA LYS A 78 7.07 -10.94 7.86
C LYS A 78 8.35 -11.79 7.75
N GLY A 79 9.20 -11.46 6.78
CA GLY A 79 10.47 -12.11 6.48
C GLY A 79 10.38 -13.21 5.44
N ILE A 80 9.18 -13.72 5.15
CA ILE A 80 8.97 -14.75 4.12
C ILE A 80 8.92 -14.12 2.72
N GLY A 81 8.35 -12.93 2.58
CA GLY A 81 8.31 -12.21 1.31
C GLY A 81 9.72 -11.91 0.78
N GLU A 82 10.67 -11.56 1.64
CA GLU A 82 12.09 -11.38 1.29
C GLU A 82 12.69 -12.64 0.64
N ILE A 83 12.34 -13.82 1.16
CA ILE A 83 12.79 -15.12 0.62
C ILE A 83 12.09 -15.41 -0.70
N ASN A 84 10.77 -15.21 -0.75
CA ASN A 84 9.98 -15.52 -1.94
C ASN A 84 10.34 -14.64 -3.15
N VAL A 85 10.76 -13.39 -2.94
CA VAL A 85 11.24 -12.52 -4.03
C VAL A 85 12.37 -13.15 -4.83
N ILE A 86 13.24 -13.96 -4.21
CA ILE A 86 14.31 -14.68 -4.92
C ILE A 86 13.69 -15.65 -5.93
N LYS A 87 12.66 -16.40 -5.53
CA LYS A 87 11.92 -17.31 -6.41
C LYS A 87 11.19 -16.57 -7.52
N TYR A 88 10.53 -15.44 -7.19
CA TYR A 88 9.87 -14.62 -8.21
C TYR A 88 10.84 -14.12 -9.28
N LYS A 89 12.08 -13.78 -8.87
CA LYS A 89 13.18 -13.43 -9.78
C LYS A 89 13.60 -14.57 -10.68
N GLU A 90 13.74 -15.78 -10.12
CA GLU A 90 14.07 -16.99 -10.90
C GLU A 90 12.99 -17.32 -11.93
N LEU A 91 11.72 -17.13 -11.57
CA LEU A 91 10.57 -17.37 -12.44
C LEU A 91 10.31 -16.21 -13.43
N GLY A 92 10.92 -15.05 -13.22
CA GLY A 92 10.71 -13.85 -14.04
C GLY A 92 9.32 -13.20 -13.87
N ILE A 93 8.59 -13.54 -12.79
CA ILE A 93 7.22 -13.06 -12.54
C ILE A 93 7.28 -11.82 -11.63
N PRO A 94 6.69 -10.67 -12.01
CA PRO A 94 6.60 -9.51 -11.16
C PRO A 94 5.90 -9.79 -9.84
N ALA A 95 6.28 -9.07 -8.78
CA ALA A 95 5.65 -9.23 -7.49
C ALA A 95 5.44 -7.91 -6.73
N VAL A 96 4.33 -7.84 -6.01
CA VAL A 96 4.02 -6.82 -5.01
C VAL A 96 4.22 -7.43 -3.63
N ILE A 97 5.06 -6.80 -2.82
CA ILE A 97 5.53 -7.27 -1.52
C ILE A 97 5.03 -6.33 -0.42
N GLN A 98 4.56 -6.89 0.71
CA GLN A 98 4.06 -6.07 1.81
C GLN A 98 5.17 -5.36 2.61
N SER A 99 4.76 -4.31 3.32
CA SER A 99 5.62 -3.46 4.14
C SER A 99 6.32 -4.16 5.32
N GLY A 100 5.93 -5.40 5.66
CA GLY A 100 6.62 -6.19 6.68
C GLY A 100 8.08 -6.52 6.31
N GLU A 101 8.37 -6.61 5.01
CA GLU A 101 9.68 -6.96 4.49
C GLU A 101 10.67 -5.79 4.58
N LYS A 102 11.96 -6.11 4.53
CA LYS A 102 13.02 -5.09 4.56
C LYS A 102 13.08 -4.29 3.25
N LEU A 103 13.57 -3.06 3.32
CA LEU A 103 13.63 -2.14 2.18
C LEU A 103 14.46 -2.63 0.99
N TYR A 104 15.44 -3.52 1.21
CA TYR A 104 16.24 -4.06 0.12
C TYR A 104 15.56 -5.25 -0.60
N ALA A 105 14.47 -5.80 -0.05
CA ALA A 105 13.80 -6.96 -0.63
C ALA A 105 13.21 -6.62 -2.01
N ALA A 106 12.62 -5.43 -2.15
CA ALA A 106 11.98 -4.94 -3.36
C ALA A 106 12.00 -3.40 -3.38
N GLU A 107 11.87 -2.82 -4.57
CA GLU A 107 11.89 -1.36 -4.74
C GLU A 107 10.62 -0.75 -4.14
N LEU A 108 10.77 0.32 -3.36
CA LEU A 108 9.63 0.98 -2.73
C LEU A 108 8.75 1.64 -3.80
N TYR A 109 7.44 1.42 -3.72
CA TYR A 109 6.49 1.94 -4.70
C TYR A 109 5.31 2.64 -4.04
N TYR A 110 5.08 3.88 -4.45
CA TYR A 110 3.84 4.59 -4.19
C TYR A 110 3.40 5.28 -5.49
N PRO A 111 2.10 5.25 -5.85
CA PRO A 111 1.61 5.89 -7.06
C PRO A 111 2.03 7.36 -7.16
N SER A 112 2.14 7.89 -8.39
CA SER A 112 2.37 9.32 -8.65
C SER A 112 3.75 9.90 -8.27
N LEU A 113 4.60 9.19 -7.50
CA LEU A 113 5.88 9.75 -7.01
C LEU A 113 7.10 9.36 -7.83
N ARG A 114 7.16 8.10 -8.31
CA ARG A 114 8.29 7.61 -9.10
C ARG A 114 7.87 6.47 -10.00
N GLU A 115 8.41 6.42 -11.22
CA GLU A 115 8.39 5.20 -12.01
C GLU A 115 9.45 4.24 -11.49
N PRO A 116 9.07 3.09 -10.90
CA PRO A 116 10.04 2.10 -10.46
C PRO A 116 10.71 1.41 -11.66
N GLU A 117 11.97 1.05 -11.47
CA GLU A 117 12.78 0.31 -12.44
C GLU A 117 12.64 -1.20 -12.26
N SER A 118 12.34 -1.63 -11.03
CA SER A 118 12.19 -3.02 -10.62
C SER A 118 10.81 -3.60 -11.00
N LYS A 119 10.77 -4.90 -11.27
CA LYS A 119 9.54 -5.71 -11.37
C LYS A 119 9.03 -6.21 -10.01
N TYR A 120 9.77 -5.90 -8.95
CA TYR A 120 9.48 -6.31 -7.58
C TYR A 120 9.30 -5.04 -6.77
N LEU A 121 8.05 -4.78 -6.41
CA LEU A 121 7.62 -3.56 -5.74
C LEU A 121 7.26 -3.87 -4.31
N ARG A 122 7.67 -3.01 -3.38
CA ARG A 122 7.30 -3.06 -1.98
C ARG A 122 6.35 -1.92 -1.67
N ILE A 123 5.21 -2.24 -1.08
CA ILE A 123 4.27 -1.24 -0.58
C ILE A 123 4.83 -0.62 0.71
N PRO A 124 4.84 0.72 0.85
CA PRO A 124 5.26 1.38 2.08
C PRO A 124 4.38 0.97 3.25
N CYS A 125 4.88 1.16 4.46
CA CYS A 125 4.04 0.94 5.63
C CYS A 125 2.87 1.94 5.65
N CYS A 126 1.71 1.49 6.09
CA CYS A 126 0.59 2.28 6.62
C CYS A 126 0.92 3.70 7.14
N SER A 127 1.93 3.85 8.02
CA SER A 127 2.37 5.16 8.50
C SER A 127 2.90 6.05 7.36
N ALA A 128 3.75 5.52 6.49
CA ALA A 128 4.27 6.23 5.33
C ALA A 128 3.16 6.53 4.33
N ILE A 129 2.28 5.57 4.01
CA ILE A 129 1.15 5.77 3.08
C ILE A 129 0.26 6.93 3.53
N SER A 130 -0.08 7.02 4.82
CA SER A 130 -0.91 8.12 5.34
C SER A 130 -0.26 9.48 5.08
N THR A 131 1.06 9.57 5.30
CA THR A 131 1.82 10.79 5.04
C THR A 131 1.92 11.10 3.54
N LEU A 132 2.16 10.08 2.71
CA LEU A 132 2.27 10.24 1.26
C LEU A 132 0.97 10.73 0.64
N ARG A 133 -0.18 10.23 1.09
CA ARG A 133 -1.51 10.72 0.68
C ARG A 133 -1.72 12.19 1.04
N ILE A 134 -1.26 12.61 2.21
CA ILE A 134 -1.35 14.01 2.63
C ILE A 134 -0.46 14.88 1.75
N ILE A 135 0.79 14.47 1.49
CA ILE A 135 1.70 15.19 0.58
C ILE A 135 1.10 15.29 -0.82
N GLU A 136 0.58 14.18 -1.37
CA GLU A 136 -0.05 14.12 -2.69
C GLU A 136 -1.29 15.03 -2.76
N ALA A 137 -2.13 15.04 -1.72
CA ALA A 137 -3.27 15.94 -1.63
C ALA A 137 -2.86 17.42 -1.66
N LEU A 138 -1.79 17.77 -0.94
CA LEU A 138 -1.28 19.14 -0.94
C LEU A 138 -0.68 19.51 -2.32
N ALA A 139 0.09 18.60 -2.93
CA ALA A 139 0.66 18.78 -4.25
C ALA A 139 -0.43 18.96 -5.33
N ASN A 140 -1.50 18.15 -5.30
CA ASN A 140 -2.64 18.24 -6.21
C ASN A 140 -3.41 19.56 -6.07
N ALA A 141 -3.37 20.18 -4.89
CA ALA A 141 -3.90 21.52 -4.65
C ALA A 141 -2.93 22.64 -5.08
N GLY A 142 -1.84 22.31 -5.75
CA GLY A 142 -0.84 23.25 -6.25
C GLY A 142 -0.01 23.89 -5.13
N MET A 143 0.24 23.17 -4.03
CA MET A 143 1.25 23.56 -3.04
C MET A 143 2.58 22.87 -3.38
N GLN A 144 3.69 23.54 -3.08
CA GLN A 144 5.01 22.93 -3.25
C GLN A 144 5.21 21.78 -2.25
N ASN A 145 6.14 20.88 -2.55
CA ASN A 145 6.51 19.82 -1.62
C ASN A 145 7.02 20.42 -0.29
N PRO A 146 6.73 19.76 0.85
CA PRO A 146 7.32 20.14 2.12
C PRO A 146 8.86 20.08 2.04
N MET A 147 9.52 20.97 2.77
CA MET A 147 10.97 20.95 2.94
C MET A 147 11.40 19.94 4.01
N GLU A 148 10.60 19.80 5.07
CA GLU A 148 10.83 18.86 6.16
C GLU A 148 9.51 18.31 6.69
N ILE A 149 9.55 17.04 7.12
CA ILE A 149 8.40 16.33 7.67
C ILE A 149 8.77 15.76 9.03
N TYR A 150 7.93 16.05 10.02
CA TYR A 150 8.04 15.50 11.36
C TYR A 150 6.71 14.86 11.77
N GLY A 151 6.77 13.71 12.45
CA GLY A 151 5.54 13.07 12.93
C GLY A 151 5.75 12.02 13.99
N TYR A 152 4.68 11.75 14.73
CA TYR A 152 4.57 10.65 15.68
C TYR A 152 3.39 9.77 15.32
N HIS A 153 3.59 8.46 15.33
CA HIS A 153 2.57 7.49 14.97
C HIS A 153 2.45 6.48 16.12
N ASN A 154 1.31 6.51 16.79
CA ASN A 154 1.02 5.60 17.88
C ASN A 154 0.34 4.35 17.33
N LYS A 155 0.94 3.20 17.60
CA LYS A 155 0.45 1.89 17.20
C LYS A 155 0.24 1.02 18.43
N THR A 156 -0.95 0.46 18.58
CA THR A 156 -1.18 -0.55 19.63
C THR A 156 -0.59 -1.89 19.21
N THR A 157 0.00 -2.61 20.17
CA THR A 157 0.58 -3.94 19.98
C THR A 157 0.18 -4.87 21.12
N SER A 158 -0.11 -6.13 20.80
CA SER A 158 -0.41 -7.18 21.78
C SER A 158 0.81 -7.61 22.61
N ASP A 159 1.99 -7.13 22.22
CA ASP A 159 3.22 -7.31 23.00
C ASP A 159 3.17 -6.43 24.26
N LYS A 160 2.95 -7.09 25.41
CA LYS A 160 2.73 -6.44 26.71
C LYS A 160 3.97 -5.74 27.28
N GLN A 161 5.16 -5.94 26.69
CA GLN A 161 6.42 -5.45 27.26
C GLN A 161 7.11 -4.35 26.45
N MET A 162 6.58 -3.96 25.28
CA MET A 162 7.30 -3.02 24.41
C MET A 162 6.68 -1.63 24.37
N ILE A 163 7.40 -0.66 24.94
CA ILE A 163 7.51 0.67 24.32
C ILE A 163 8.73 0.59 23.40
N SER A 164 8.49 0.55 22.09
CA SER A 164 9.56 0.61 21.10
C SER A 164 9.33 1.79 20.16
N ILE A 165 10.44 2.32 19.62
CA ILE A 165 10.44 3.39 18.64
C ILE A 165 11.17 2.90 17.39
N ASP A 166 10.53 2.99 16.23
CA ASP A 166 11.18 2.82 14.94
C ASP A 166 11.04 4.07 14.06
N TYR A 167 11.91 4.17 13.05
CA TYR A 167 12.00 5.31 12.13
C TYR A 167 11.71 4.93 10.68
N ILE A 168 11.17 3.72 10.44
CA ILE A 168 11.09 3.17 9.08
C ILE A 168 10.17 4.00 8.19
N SER A 169 9.08 4.53 8.76
CA SER A 169 8.10 5.33 8.01
C SER A 169 8.74 6.60 7.44
N GLY A 170 9.54 7.30 8.25
CA GLY A 170 10.23 8.52 7.81
C GLY A 170 11.21 8.21 6.69
N ARG A 171 11.98 7.13 6.84
CA ARG A 171 12.91 6.67 5.79
C ARG A 171 12.21 6.33 4.48
N GLU A 172 11.05 5.66 4.54
CA GLU A 172 10.27 5.33 3.34
C GLU A 172 9.74 6.57 2.63
N VAL A 173 9.22 7.54 3.38
CA VAL A 173 8.76 8.82 2.82
C VAL A 173 9.92 9.57 2.17
N GLU A 174 11.08 9.61 2.82
CA GLU A 174 12.28 10.28 2.30
C GLU A 174 12.78 9.61 1.01
N ILE A 175 12.80 8.28 0.94
CA ILE A 175 13.18 7.55 -0.29
C ILE A 175 12.26 7.90 -1.46
N LEU A 176 10.95 8.02 -1.21
CA LEU A 176 9.96 8.26 -2.27
C LEU A 176 9.85 9.72 -2.71
N THR A 177 10.08 10.66 -1.79
CA THR A 177 9.82 12.09 -2.03
C THR A 177 11.10 12.92 -2.14
N GLY A 178 12.24 12.42 -1.66
CA GLY A 178 13.46 13.18 -1.45
C GLY A 178 13.37 14.18 -0.29
N VAL A 179 12.25 14.24 0.42
CA VAL A 179 12.03 15.17 1.53
C VAL A 179 12.51 14.55 2.83
N LYS A 180 13.37 15.26 3.54
CA LYS A 180 13.87 14.86 4.85
C LYS A 180 12.72 14.61 5.82
N SER A 181 12.62 13.37 6.29
CA SER A 181 11.43 12.90 6.99
C SER A 181 11.78 12.17 8.29
N LYS A 182 11.40 12.75 9.43
CA LYS A 182 11.58 12.15 10.75
C LYS A 182 10.23 11.76 11.35
N MET A 183 9.89 10.50 11.21
CA MET A 183 8.63 9.96 11.73
C MET A 183 8.91 8.86 12.74
N ASN A 184 8.52 9.09 13.98
CA ASN A 184 8.72 8.16 15.08
C ASN A 184 7.47 7.30 15.23
N ARG A 185 7.60 5.99 15.05
CA ARG A 185 6.49 5.07 15.36
C ARG A 185 6.64 4.55 16.77
N ILE A 186 5.69 4.86 17.62
CA ILE A 186 5.64 4.44 19.02
C ILE A 186 4.69 3.27 19.13
N TYR A 187 5.19 2.14 19.62
CA TYR A 187 4.36 0.98 19.94
C TYR A 187 3.89 1.07 21.39
N LEU A 188 2.57 0.99 21.60
CA LEU A 188 1.92 1.05 22.89
C LEU A 188 1.32 -0.33 23.21
N PRO A 189 1.50 -0.86 24.43
CA PRO A 189 0.91 -2.14 24.81
C PRO A 189 -0.62 -2.04 24.84
N GLY A 190 -1.29 -3.00 24.21
CA GLY A 190 -2.74 -3.06 24.16
C GLY A 190 -3.28 -4.19 23.28
N HIS A 191 -4.47 -4.67 23.58
CA HIS A 191 -5.19 -5.63 22.73
C HIS A 191 -6.31 -4.89 22.00
N PRO A 192 -6.15 -4.58 20.70
CA PRO A 192 -7.26 -4.05 19.94
C PRO A 192 -8.36 -5.09 19.84
N ALA A 193 -9.60 -4.64 19.98
CA ALA A 193 -10.75 -5.50 19.74
C ALA A 193 -10.70 -6.06 18.31
N ASN A 194 -11.00 -7.35 18.15
CA ASN A 194 -11.13 -8.02 16.85
C ASN A 194 -9.88 -7.98 15.93
N ASN A 195 -8.67 -7.79 16.49
CA ASN A 195 -7.44 -7.52 15.72
C ASN A 195 -7.59 -6.33 14.76
N GLU A 196 -8.46 -5.37 15.08
CA GLU A 196 -8.63 -4.13 14.32
C GLU A 196 -7.84 -3.03 15.00
N TYR A 197 -6.70 -2.69 14.41
CA TYR A 197 -5.79 -1.69 14.92
C TYR A 197 -6.14 -0.35 14.29
N ILE A 198 -6.22 0.70 15.11
CA ILE A 198 -6.27 2.09 14.63
C ILE A 198 -4.93 2.71 15.01
N TYR A 199 -4.31 3.37 14.05
CA TYR A 199 -3.13 4.20 14.33
C TYR A 199 -3.56 5.63 14.46
N ALA A 200 -3.12 6.28 15.53
CA ALA A 200 -3.26 7.71 15.71
C ALA A 200 -1.92 8.37 15.41
N GLY A 201 -1.90 9.26 14.44
CA GLY A 201 -0.70 9.98 14.05
C GLY A 201 -0.88 11.49 14.12
N ASN A 202 0.24 12.19 14.26
CA ASN A 202 0.35 13.60 13.99
C ASN A 202 1.44 13.86 12.97
N LEU A 203 1.28 14.93 12.20
CA LEU A 203 2.27 15.42 11.24
C LEU A 203 2.45 16.91 11.41
N SER A 204 3.69 17.34 11.24
CA SER A 204 4.11 18.72 11.05
C SER A 204 4.88 18.76 9.73
N LEU A 205 4.41 19.58 8.80
CA LEU A 205 4.98 19.78 7.48
C LEU A 205 5.49 21.21 7.40
N THR A 206 6.79 21.39 7.19
CA THR A 206 7.38 22.71 6.96
C THR A 206 7.43 22.97 5.47
N MET A 207 6.69 23.97 5.00
CA MET A 207 6.57 24.31 3.58
C MET A 207 7.59 25.38 3.19
N SER A 208 7.86 25.51 1.89
CA SER A 208 8.79 26.52 1.36
C SER A 208 8.20 27.94 1.34
N GLU A 209 6.88 28.05 1.43
CA GLU A 209 6.12 29.29 1.36
C GLU A 209 5.04 29.36 2.45
N ASN A 210 4.55 30.57 2.72
CA ASN A 210 3.41 30.74 3.62
C ASN A 210 2.16 30.11 3.02
N ILE A 211 1.41 29.40 3.86
CA ILE A 211 0.27 28.61 3.41
C ILE A 211 -1.03 29.19 3.94
N ASN A 212 -2.05 29.16 3.08
CA ASN A 212 -3.40 29.49 3.46
C ASN A 212 -4.14 28.26 4.01
N HIS A 213 -4.69 28.37 5.22
CA HIS A 213 -5.48 27.32 5.87
C HIS A 213 -6.59 26.75 4.96
N ASN A 214 -7.35 27.60 4.27
CA ASN A 214 -8.44 27.15 3.40
C ASN A 214 -7.94 26.36 2.19
N LYS A 215 -6.75 26.69 1.68
CA LYS A 215 -6.10 25.93 0.59
C LYS A 215 -5.71 24.53 1.06
N VAL A 216 -5.20 24.39 2.29
CA VAL A 216 -4.90 23.08 2.91
C VAL A 216 -6.16 22.24 3.03
N VAL A 217 -7.20 22.78 3.66
CA VAL A 217 -8.47 22.05 3.86
C VAL A 217 -9.09 21.64 2.53
N ALA A 218 -9.10 22.54 1.53
CA ALA A 218 -9.60 22.24 0.20
C ALA A 218 -8.83 21.08 -0.45
N GLY A 219 -7.49 21.13 -0.42
CA GLY A 219 -6.64 20.07 -0.98
C GLY A 219 -6.90 18.71 -0.34
N LEU A 220 -6.92 18.66 0.99
CA LEU A 220 -7.19 17.42 1.73
C LEU A 220 -8.58 16.86 1.44
N THR A 221 -9.58 17.74 1.24
CA THR A 221 -10.97 17.33 0.94
C THR A 221 -11.10 16.72 -0.45
N THR A 222 -10.31 17.17 -1.42
CA THR A 222 -10.41 16.70 -2.82
C THR A 222 -9.72 15.37 -3.09
N HIS A 223 -8.88 14.89 -2.18
CA HIS A 223 -8.13 13.66 -2.36
C HIS A 223 -8.99 12.43 -2.06
N SER A 224 -9.15 11.52 -3.04
CA SER A 224 -10.08 10.38 -2.94
C SER A 224 -9.74 9.37 -1.84
N GLU A 225 -8.47 9.28 -1.45
CA GLU A 225 -8.00 8.38 -0.39
C GLU A 225 -7.85 9.07 0.98
N LEU A 226 -8.34 10.31 1.11
CA LEU A 226 -8.46 11.03 2.37
C LEU A 226 -9.93 11.21 2.73
N GLN A 227 -10.21 11.30 4.03
CA GLN A 227 -11.52 11.69 4.53
C GLN A 227 -11.36 12.60 5.73
N LEU A 228 -11.98 13.78 5.70
CA LEU A 228 -12.00 14.68 6.85
C LEU A 228 -13.16 14.29 7.77
N LEU A 229 -12.87 14.15 9.05
CA LEU A 229 -13.82 13.85 10.11
C LEU A 229 -13.90 15.03 11.07
N ASP A 230 -15.12 15.33 11.52
CA ASP A 230 -15.33 16.24 12.64
C ASP A 230 -15.06 15.49 13.97
N TYR A 231 -14.77 16.21 15.06
CA TYR A 231 -14.32 15.64 16.34
C TYR A 231 -15.33 14.68 17.01
N SER A 232 -16.61 14.82 16.67
CA SER A 232 -17.70 14.05 17.29
C SER A 232 -17.97 12.68 16.65
N VAL A 233 -17.15 12.27 15.69
CA VAL A 233 -17.37 11.03 14.92
C VAL A 233 -17.03 9.78 15.74
N ASN A 234 -17.92 8.79 15.69
CA ASN A 234 -17.66 7.48 16.24
C ASN A 234 -16.75 6.67 15.31
N ILE A 235 -15.53 6.38 15.77
CA ILE A 235 -14.51 5.70 14.95
C ILE A 235 -14.92 4.29 14.51
N SER A 236 -15.84 3.64 15.24
CA SER A 236 -16.31 2.30 14.87
C SER A 236 -17.05 2.27 13.54
N ASP A 237 -17.64 3.41 13.14
CA ASP A 237 -18.44 3.51 11.91
C ASP A 237 -17.54 3.54 10.67
N HIS A 238 -16.22 3.67 10.87
CA HIS A 238 -15.22 3.70 9.81
C HIS A 238 -14.42 2.41 9.68
N TYR A 239 -14.69 1.36 10.47
CA TYR A 239 -14.00 0.08 10.29
C TYR A 239 -14.14 -0.45 8.85
N GLY A 240 -13.01 -0.88 8.27
CA GLY A 240 -12.95 -1.30 6.87
C GLY A 240 -12.70 -0.17 5.87
N ASN A 241 -12.66 1.09 6.32
CA ASN A 241 -12.37 2.23 5.45
C ASN A 241 -10.89 2.24 5.02
N PRO A 242 -10.58 2.24 3.72
CA PRO A 242 -9.20 2.30 3.23
C PRO A 242 -8.61 3.72 3.29
N ASN A 243 -9.39 4.76 3.58
CA ASN A 243 -8.91 6.13 3.58
C ASN A 243 -8.09 6.47 4.83
N THR A 244 -7.20 7.42 4.68
CA THR A 244 -6.58 8.09 5.83
C THR A 244 -7.55 9.14 6.35
N LEU A 245 -7.90 9.05 7.63
CA LEU A 245 -8.95 9.85 8.25
C LEU A 245 -8.31 11.07 8.93
N ILE A 246 -8.50 12.26 8.40
CA ILE A 246 -7.95 13.50 8.97
C ILE A 246 -8.94 14.06 9.99
N ILE A 247 -8.46 14.41 11.19
CA ILE A 247 -9.30 15.10 12.19
C ILE A 247 -9.32 16.58 11.80
N LYS A 248 -10.45 17.06 11.29
CA LYS A 248 -10.56 18.38 10.66
C LYS A 248 -10.19 19.51 11.60
N GLU A 249 -10.63 19.46 12.85
CA GLU A 249 -10.35 20.47 13.88
C GLU A 249 -8.89 20.46 14.35
N SER A 250 -8.12 19.42 14.01
CA SER A 250 -6.69 19.36 14.32
C SER A 250 -5.80 20.03 13.27
N ILE A 251 -6.38 20.48 12.15
CA ILE A 251 -5.63 21.14 11.08
C ILE A 251 -5.28 22.55 11.55
N GLU A 252 -3.99 22.81 11.73
CA GLU A 252 -3.45 24.11 12.10
C GLU A 252 -2.48 24.57 11.03
N VAL A 253 -2.54 25.86 10.67
CA VAL A 253 -1.56 26.49 9.78
C VAL A 253 -1.02 27.74 10.47
N THR A 254 0.29 27.77 10.68
CA THR A 254 1.02 28.92 11.22
C THR A 254 2.18 29.23 10.29
N ASP A 255 2.14 30.39 9.64
CA ASP A 255 3.10 30.80 8.61
C ASP A 255 3.23 29.76 7.49
N ASN A 256 4.37 29.08 7.42
CA ASN A 256 4.67 28.02 6.47
C ASN A 256 4.57 26.61 7.07
N ILE A 257 4.05 26.46 8.29
CA ILE A 257 3.96 25.18 8.98
C ILE A 257 2.51 24.70 9.01
N ILE A 258 2.28 23.49 8.48
CA ILE A 258 1.00 22.78 8.57
C ILE A 258 1.13 21.72 9.67
N ARG A 259 0.20 21.68 10.61
CA ARG A 259 0.07 20.59 11.59
C ARG A 259 -1.30 19.94 11.47
N LEU A 260 -1.36 18.63 11.62
CA LEU A 260 -2.62 17.89 11.62
C LEU A 260 -2.49 16.56 12.36
N GLY A 261 -3.61 16.11 12.91
CA GLY A 261 -3.83 14.77 13.42
C GLY A 261 -4.61 13.93 12.42
N PHE A 262 -4.30 12.63 12.38
CA PHE A 262 -5.01 11.68 11.52
C PHE A 262 -5.11 10.32 12.19
N LEU A 263 -6.07 9.53 11.71
CA LEU A 263 -6.27 8.13 12.05
C LEU A 263 -6.10 7.28 10.79
N ALA A 264 -5.57 6.09 10.97
CA ALA A 264 -5.42 5.12 9.89
C ALA A 264 -5.88 3.74 10.34
N MET A 265 -6.50 2.98 9.43
CA MET A 265 -7.07 1.66 9.70
C MET A 265 -6.38 0.55 8.90
N PRO A 266 -5.22 0.07 9.35
CA PRO A 266 -4.61 -1.13 8.81
C PRO A 266 -5.48 -2.38 9.06
N PRO A 267 -5.50 -3.34 8.13
CA PRO A 267 -4.74 -3.38 6.88
C PRO A 267 -5.41 -2.64 5.71
N TYR A 268 -6.66 -2.18 5.86
CA TYR A 268 -7.52 -1.69 4.78
C TYR A 268 -6.87 -0.57 3.96
N MET A 269 -6.13 0.29 4.64
CA MET A 269 -5.54 1.45 4.00
C MET A 269 -4.49 1.14 2.92
N ASP A 270 -3.87 -0.03 2.98
CA ASP A 270 -2.82 -0.42 2.03
C ASP A 270 -3.44 -0.99 0.73
N TYR A 271 -4.76 -1.21 0.68
CA TYR A 271 -5.42 -1.88 -0.44
C TYR A 271 -5.34 -1.09 -1.76
N PRO A 272 -5.64 0.23 -1.81
CA PRO A 272 -5.53 0.99 -3.04
C PRO A 272 -4.11 0.98 -3.60
N SER A 273 -3.10 1.13 -2.74
CA SER A 273 -1.68 1.08 -3.14
C SER A 273 -1.28 -0.27 -3.74
N ASN A 274 -1.77 -1.38 -3.17
CA ASN A 274 -1.56 -2.72 -3.74
C ASN A 274 -2.21 -2.86 -5.13
N ILE A 275 -3.44 -2.36 -5.31
CA ILE A 275 -4.12 -2.38 -6.62
C ILE A 275 -3.35 -1.58 -7.66
N SER A 276 -2.90 -0.38 -7.31
CA SER A 276 -2.11 0.47 -8.19
C SER A 276 -0.80 -0.21 -8.59
N ALA A 277 -0.11 -0.87 -7.65
CA ALA A 277 1.11 -1.62 -7.94
C ALA A 277 0.86 -2.83 -8.86
N ILE A 278 -0.22 -3.58 -8.62
CA ILE A 278 -0.63 -4.71 -9.46
C ILE A 278 -0.90 -4.24 -10.89
N ARG A 279 -1.70 -3.18 -11.04
CA ARG A 279 -2.02 -2.60 -12.36
C ARG A 279 -0.78 -2.11 -13.08
N TYR A 280 0.08 -1.37 -12.39
CA TYR A 280 1.33 -0.85 -12.94
C TYR A 280 2.23 -1.97 -13.48
N LEU A 281 2.45 -3.02 -12.68
CA LEU A 281 3.32 -4.15 -13.09
C LEU A 281 2.73 -4.93 -14.26
N ALA A 282 1.42 -5.19 -14.23
CA ALA A 282 0.73 -5.89 -15.32
C ALA A 282 0.79 -5.10 -16.64
N GLU A 283 0.63 -3.78 -16.58
CA GLU A 283 0.75 -2.90 -17.76
C GLU A 283 2.17 -2.90 -18.33
N LYS A 284 3.21 -2.74 -17.48
CA LYS A 284 4.61 -2.77 -17.93
C LYS A 284 5.00 -4.10 -18.57
N GLN A 285 4.47 -5.23 -18.09
CA GLN A 285 4.70 -6.53 -18.72
C GLN A 285 4.10 -6.62 -20.13
N LYS A 286 2.85 -6.16 -20.31
CA LYS A 286 2.17 -6.15 -21.62
C LYS A 286 2.93 -5.31 -22.64
N VAL A 287 3.38 -4.11 -22.25
CA VAL A 287 4.17 -3.23 -23.13
C VAL A 287 5.50 -3.89 -23.55
N SER A 288 6.13 -4.66 -22.66
CA SER A 288 7.36 -5.39 -22.97
C SER A 288 7.11 -6.51 -24.00
N ALA A 289 6.03 -7.27 -23.84
CA ALA A 289 5.65 -8.35 -24.75
C ALA A 289 5.35 -7.84 -26.18
N ASP A 290 4.59 -6.74 -26.29
CA ASP A 290 4.25 -6.13 -27.57
C ASP A 290 5.49 -5.60 -28.32
N LYS A 291 6.47 -5.04 -27.60
CA LYS A 291 7.74 -4.58 -28.19
C LYS A 291 8.54 -5.75 -28.75
N HIS A 292 8.62 -6.88 -28.04
CA HIS A 292 9.29 -8.08 -28.53
C HIS A 292 8.61 -8.64 -29.78
N GLN A 293 7.28 -8.70 -29.80
CA GLN A 293 6.52 -9.20 -30.95
C GLN A 293 6.72 -8.35 -32.21
N ARG A 294 6.74 -7.01 -32.06
CA ARG A 294 7.03 -6.08 -33.18
C ARG A 294 8.47 -6.16 -33.68
N TYR A 295 9.42 -6.47 -32.80
CA TYR A 295 10.82 -6.66 -33.21
C TYR A 295 10.98 -7.92 -34.05
N HIS A 296 10.36 -9.04 -33.64
CA HIS A 296 10.39 -10.27 -34.42
C HIS A 296 9.69 -10.16 -35.78
N GLN A 297 8.64 -9.35 -35.90
CA GLN A 297 7.96 -9.09 -37.17
C GLN A 297 8.76 -8.20 -38.14
N LYS A 298 9.81 -7.49 -37.69
CA LYS A 298 10.69 -6.69 -38.55
C LYS A 298 11.95 -7.44 -39.00
N VAL A 299 12.21 -8.63 -38.46
CA VAL A 299 13.43 -9.42 -38.68
C VAL A 299 13.15 -10.67 -39.54
N ILE A 300 11.91 -10.81 -40.03
CA ILE A 300 11.48 -11.79 -41.05
C ILE A 300 11.11 -11.01 -42.31
#